data_AF-A0A2R4A9C2-F1
#
_entry.id   AF-A0A2R4A9C2-F1
#
_cell.length_a   1.000
_cell.length_b   1.000
_cell.length_c   1.000
_cell.angle_alpha   90.00
_cell.angle_beta   90.00
_cell.angle_gamma   90.00
#
_symmetry.space_group_name_H-M   'P 1'
#
loop_
_entity.id
_entity.type
_entity.pdbx_description
1 polymer ?
#
loop_
_entity_poly.entity_id
_entity_poly.type
_entity_poly.pdbx_seq_one_letter_code
_entity_poly.pdbx_strand_id
1 'polypeptide(L)'
;MVIQSQFLMGQSITDYNYKKPLQNDHQILDESKNFGSNSGSFVMYSMKKDKYYIYNEKESRKRYSPDSTYKIYLAMFGLDHHIISDKNSRMSWNHKHYPFESWIRNKI
;
A
#
# COMPACT_ATOMS: atom_id res chain seq x y z
N MET A 1 -13.03 20.43 -17.02
CA MET A 1 -12.90 19.83 -15.68
C MET A 1 -11.48 19.29 -15.58
N VAL A 2 -10.61 19.96 -14.83
CA VAL A 2 -9.20 19.55 -14.67
C VAL A 2 -9.13 18.66 -13.44
N ILE A 3 -8.95 17.35 -13.64
CA ILE A 3 -8.59 16.46 -12.55
C ILE A 3 -7.11 16.70 -12.30
N GLN A 4 -6.79 17.60 -11.35
CA GLN A 4 -5.46 17.62 -10.76
C GLN A 4 -5.28 16.31 -10.00
N SER A 5 -4.70 15.31 -10.67
CA SER A 5 -4.09 14.19 -9.96
C SER A 5 -2.92 14.76 -9.16
N GLN A 6 -3.17 15.09 -7.90
CA GLN A 6 -2.11 15.31 -6.92
C GLN A 6 -1.49 13.97 -6.55
N PHE A 7 -0.95 13.24 -7.52
CA PHE A 7 0.17 12.37 -7.21
C PHE A 7 1.29 13.33 -6.83
N LEU A 8 1.54 13.48 -5.53
CA LEU A 8 2.61 14.27 -4.96
C LEU A 8 3.96 13.67 -5.41
N MET A 9 4.34 13.87 -6.68
CA MET A 9 5.70 13.74 -7.17
C MET A 9 6.48 14.97 -6.70
N GLY A 10 6.67 15.07 -5.38
CA GLY A 10 7.20 16.28 -4.74
C GLY A 10 7.76 16.04 -3.35
N GLN A 11 8.20 14.82 -3.05
CA GLN A 11 9.08 14.57 -1.92
C GLN A 11 10.42 14.12 -2.50
N SER A 12 11.51 14.75 -2.07
CA SER A 12 12.87 14.38 -2.46
C SER A 12 13.03 12.86 -2.38
N ILE A 13 13.73 12.27 -3.36
CA ILE A 13 14.08 10.84 -3.43
C ILE A 13 14.84 10.40 -2.15
N THR A 14 15.34 11.35 -1.35
CA THR A 14 16.04 11.15 -0.08
C THR A 14 15.16 11.23 1.18
N ASP A 15 13.84 11.47 1.08
CA ASP A 15 12.98 11.59 2.27
C ASP A 15 12.40 10.24 2.71
N TYR A 16 13.15 9.54 3.57
CA TYR A 16 12.78 8.23 4.14
C TYR A 16 11.75 8.29 5.27
N ASN A 17 11.26 9.47 5.66
CA ASN A 17 10.31 9.60 6.76
C ASN A 17 9.08 10.43 6.38
N TYR A 18 7.90 9.95 6.79
CA TYR A 18 6.65 10.68 6.70
C TYR A 18 6.53 11.68 7.87
N LYS A 19 6.72 12.97 7.54
CA LYS A 19 6.83 14.07 8.52
C LYS A 19 5.53 14.81 8.81
N LYS A 20 4.49 14.62 8.00
CA LYS A 20 3.24 15.36 8.20
C LYS A 20 2.62 14.96 9.55
N PRO A 21 2.27 15.92 10.41
CA PRO A 21 1.64 15.62 11.70
C PRO A 21 0.28 14.96 11.47
N LEU A 22 -0.08 14.04 12.36
CA LEU A 22 -1.41 13.46 12.37
C LEU A 22 -2.35 14.46 13.06
N GLN A 23 -3.38 14.90 12.35
CA GLN A 23 -4.34 15.89 12.88
C GLN A 23 -5.50 15.24 13.64
N ASN A 24 -5.79 13.96 13.34
CA ASN A 24 -6.86 13.21 13.97
C ASN A 24 -6.46 12.71 15.36
N ASP A 25 -7.47 12.43 16.18
CA ASP A 25 -7.29 11.70 17.43
C ASP A 25 -6.63 10.34 17.14
N HIS A 26 -5.70 9.95 17.99
CA HIS A 26 -5.02 8.68 17.89
C HIS A 26 -4.73 8.09 19.27
N GLN A 27 -4.76 6.77 19.33
CA GLN A 27 -4.41 6.01 20.52
C GLN A 27 -3.13 5.21 20.25
N ILE A 28 -2.15 5.35 21.13
CA ILE A 28 -0.97 4.49 21.12
C ILE A 28 -1.35 3.14 21.74
N LEU A 29 -0.97 2.08 21.04
CA LEU A 29 -1.16 0.70 21.46
C LEU A 29 0.14 0.10 21.97
N ASP A 30 0.04 -0.93 22.81
CA ASP A 30 1.15 -1.84 23.10
C ASP A 30 0.82 -3.23 22.54
N GLU A 31 1.37 -3.51 21.37
CA GLU A 31 1.24 -4.79 20.67
C GLU A 31 2.55 -5.59 20.68
N SER A 32 3.48 -5.24 21.58
CA SER A 32 4.81 -5.87 21.67
C SER A 32 4.73 -7.39 21.83
N LYS A 33 3.77 -7.88 22.64
CA LYS A 33 3.54 -9.33 22.82
C LYS A 33 3.13 -10.04 21.53
N ASN A 34 2.33 -9.38 20.68
CA ASN A 34 1.88 -9.95 19.41
C ASN A 34 2.98 -9.92 18.35
N PHE A 35 3.89 -8.94 18.42
CA PHE A 35 5.06 -8.86 17.55
C PHE A 35 6.17 -9.84 17.97
N GLY A 36 6.31 -10.13 19.27
CA GLY A 36 7.30 -11.06 19.80
C GLY A 36 8.72 -10.63 19.46
N SER A 37 9.46 -11.45 18.71
CA SER A 37 10.82 -11.14 18.24
C SER A 37 10.85 -10.28 16.97
N ASN A 38 9.72 -10.04 16.32
CA ASN A 38 9.66 -9.27 15.09
C ASN A 38 9.68 -7.76 15.38
N SER A 39 10.43 -7.01 14.58
CA SER A 39 10.42 -5.55 14.62
C SER A 39 9.46 -4.99 13.58
N GLY A 40 8.65 -4.01 13.96
CA GLY A 40 7.76 -3.32 13.03
C GLY A 40 6.81 -2.36 13.71
N SER A 41 5.78 -1.98 12.98
CA SER A 41 4.71 -1.10 13.44
C SER A 41 3.35 -1.64 12.99
N PHE A 42 2.29 -1.17 13.63
CA PHE A 42 0.92 -1.46 13.23
C PHE A 42 0.11 -0.16 13.25
N VAL A 43 -0.71 0.04 12.22
CA VAL A 43 -1.57 1.21 12.07
C VAL A 43 -2.95 0.75 11.64
N MET A 44 -3.98 1.22 12.35
CA MET A 44 -5.38 1.01 12.00
C MET A 44 -6.13 2.32 12.06
N TYR A 45 -7.07 2.51 11.14
CA TYR A 45 -7.99 3.64 11.13
C TYR A 45 -9.43 3.16 11.24
N SER A 46 -10.20 3.77 12.13
CA SER A 46 -11.63 3.50 12.29
C SER A 46 -12.46 4.60 11.63
N MET A 47 -13.12 4.30 10.51
CA MET A 47 -14.04 5.22 9.83
C MET A 47 -15.16 5.73 10.75
N LYS A 48 -15.70 4.86 11.62
CA LYS A 48 -16.82 5.20 12.52
C LYS A 48 -16.44 6.20 13.61
N LYS A 49 -15.19 6.13 14.08
CA LYS A 49 -14.70 6.95 15.20
C LYS A 49 -13.81 8.11 14.75
N ASP A 50 -13.49 8.17 13.45
CA ASP A 50 -12.46 9.04 12.89
C ASP A 50 -11.16 9.04 13.72
N LYS A 51 -10.72 7.84 14.11
CA LYS A 51 -9.63 7.64 15.07
C LYS A 51 -8.59 6.65 14.56
N TYR A 52 -7.33 7.00 14.77
CA TYR A 52 -6.19 6.11 14.51
C TYR A 52 -5.80 5.31 15.76
N TYR A 53 -5.28 4.12 15.54
CA TYR A 53 -4.68 3.26 16.56
C TYR A 53 -3.30 2.84 16.06
N ILE A 54 -2.25 3.16 16.81
CA ILE A 54 -0.87 3.08 16.33
C ILE A 54 0.01 2.37 17.36
N TYR A 55 0.66 1.29 16.93
CA TYR A 55 1.77 0.67 17.64
C TYR A 55 3.09 1.07 16.97
N ASN A 56 4.06 1.50 17.77
CA ASN A 56 5.38 1.95 17.33
C ASN A 56 5.33 3.10 16.30
N GLU A 57 4.84 4.27 16.73
CA GLU A 57 4.59 5.41 15.83
C GLU A 57 5.85 5.87 15.07
N LYS A 58 7.00 5.92 15.73
CA LYS A 58 8.26 6.31 15.10
C LYS A 58 8.61 5.39 13.93
N GLU A 59 8.39 4.09 14.08
CA GLU A 59 8.61 3.09 13.03
C GLU A 59 7.56 3.21 11.91
N SER A 60 6.30 3.48 12.26
CA SER A 60 5.20 3.64 11.29
C SER A 60 5.40 4.79 10.29
N ARG A 61 6.26 5.76 10.64
CA ARG A 61 6.58 6.91 9.81
C ARG A 61 7.74 6.65 8.86
N LYS A 62 8.49 5.56 9.00
CA LYS A 62 9.56 5.21 8.05
C LYS A 62 8.95 4.72 6.74
N ARG A 63 9.52 5.14 5.62
CA ARG A 63 9.12 4.69 4.29
C ARG A 63 9.93 3.48 3.88
N TYR A 64 9.23 2.48 3.36
CA TYR A 64 9.78 1.26 2.80
C TYR A 64 9.35 1.11 1.35
N SER A 65 10.08 0.28 0.59
CA SER A 65 9.58 -0.16 -0.72
C SER A 65 8.20 -0.80 -0.51
N PRO A 66 7.16 -0.40 -1.27
CA PRO A 66 5.84 -0.99 -1.14
C PRO A 66 5.79 -2.42 -1.70
N ASP A 67 6.80 -2.83 -2.48
CA ASP A 67 6.87 -4.12 -3.17
C ASP A 67 5.52 -4.47 -3.83
N SER A 68 4.93 -5.61 -3.48
CA SER A 68 3.67 -6.05 -4.07
C SER A 68 2.45 -5.27 -3.59
N THR A 69 2.52 -4.47 -2.52
CA THR A 69 1.38 -3.62 -2.10
C THR A 69 1.07 -2.52 -3.10
N TYR A 70 2.05 -2.13 -3.93
CA TYR A 70 1.84 -1.16 -5.01
C TYR A 70 0.90 -1.69 -6.11
N LYS A 71 0.71 -3.02 -6.19
CA LYS A 71 -0.23 -3.64 -7.14
C LYS A 71 -1.67 -3.18 -6.94
N ILE A 72 -2.05 -2.71 -5.74
CA ILE A 72 -3.35 -2.09 -5.47
C ILE A 72 -3.54 -0.86 -6.38
N TYR A 73 -2.54 0.01 -6.45
CA TYR A 73 -2.58 1.22 -7.29
C TYR A 73 -2.47 0.87 -8.78
N LEU A 74 -1.61 -0.09 -9.15
CA LEU A 74 -1.51 -0.55 -10.55
C LEU A 74 -2.84 -1.11 -11.06
N ALA A 75 -3.56 -1.87 -10.24
CA ALA A 75 -4.89 -2.38 -10.61
C ALA A 75 -5.90 -1.24 -10.76
N MET A 76 -5.89 -0.26 -9.85
CA MET A 76 -6.75 0.93 -9.95
C MET A 76 -6.47 1.74 -11.23
N PHE A 77 -5.19 1.98 -11.56
CA PHE A 77 -4.81 2.66 -12.80
C PHE A 77 -5.17 1.84 -14.04
N GLY A 78 -4.99 0.52 -13.98
CA GLY A 78 -5.39 -0.37 -15.07
C GLY A 78 -6.88 -0.30 -15.37
N LEU A 79 -7.71 -0.20 -14.34
CA LEU A 79 -9.17 0.00 -14.47
C LEU A 79 -9.52 1.39 -15.02
N ASP A 80 -8.92 2.44 -14.44
CA ASP A 80 -9.18 3.85 -14.82
C ASP A 80 -8.80 4.14 -16.28
N HIS A 81 -7.69 3.56 -16.75
CA HIS A 81 -7.21 3.69 -18.13
C HIS A 81 -7.75 2.61 -19.08
N HIS A 82 -8.68 1.77 -18.63
CA HIS A 82 -9.28 0.68 -19.41
C HIS A 82 -8.27 -0.33 -19.99
N ILE A 83 -7.10 -0.49 -19.36
CA ILE A 83 -6.14 -1.57 -19.65
C ILE A 83 -6.74 -2.92 -19.23
N ILE A 84 -7.46 -2.92 -18.12
CA ILE A 84 -8.32 -4.00 -17.65
C ILE A 84 -9.72 -3.44 -17.37
N SER A 85 -10.72 -4.31 -17.32
CA SER A 85 -12.12 -3.94 -17.04
C SER A 85 -12.81 -5.00 -16.19
N ASP A 86 -14.01 -4.69 -15.70
CA ASP A 86 -14.91 -5.62 -15.01
C ASP A 86 -15.27 -6.83 -15.88
N LYS A 87 -15.42 -6.63 -17.19
CA LYS A 87 -15.76 -7.68 -18.17
C LYS A 87 -14.55 -8.49 -18.63
N ASN A 88 -13.38 -7.84 -18.71
CA ASN A 88 -12.16 -8.48 -19.17
C ASN A 88 -10.93 -7.88 -18.49
N SER A 89 -10.37 -8.67 -17.57
CA SER A 89 -9.10 -8.42 -16.87
C SER A 89 -8.04 -9.48 -17.18
N ARG A 90 -8.32 -10.39 -18.13
CA ARG A 90 -7.46 -11.54 -18.39
C ARG A 90 -6.18 -11.13 -19.11
N MET A 91 -5.06 -11.71 -18.69
CA MET A 91 -3.77 -11.56 -19.37
C MET A 91 -3.21 -12.94 -19.69
N SER A 92 -2.90 -13.15 -20.98
CA SER A 92 -2.28 -14.38 -21.46
C SER A 92 -0.86 -14.52 -20.93
N TRP A 93 -0.48 -15.74 -20.57
CA TRP A 93 0.90 -16.03 -20.22
C TRP A 93 1.80 -15.95 -21.44
N ASN A 94 2.99 -15.38 -21.28
CA ASN A 94 3.97 -15.16 -22.34
C ASN A 94 4.93 -16.33 -22.57
N HIS A 95 4.62 -17.52 -22.05
CA HIS A 95 5.45 -18.72 -22.13
C HIS A 95 6.83 -18.64 -21.43
N LYS A 96 7.09 -17.59 -20.64
CA LYS A 96 8.32 -17.48 -19.86
C LYS A 96 8.25 -18.36 -18.60
N HIS A 97 9.32 -19.11 -18.34
CA HIS A 97 9.46 -19.89 -17.11
C HIS A 97 9.60 -18.97 -15.88
N TYR A 98 8.81 -19.22 -14.85
CA TYR A 98 8.83 -18.52 -13.56
C TYR A 98 8.97 -19.54 -12.42
N PRO A 99 9.59 -19.17 -11.29
CA PRO A 99 9.85 -20.12 -10.20
C PRO A 99 8.59 -20.57 -9.43
N PHE A 100 7.44 -19.93 -9.68
CA PHE A 100 6.18 -20.27 -9.04
C PHE A 100 5.19 -20.76 -10.09
N GLU A 101 4.73 -22.01 -9.96
CA GLU A 101 3.76 -22.63 -10.88
C GLU A 101 2.49 -21.80 -11.07
N SER A 102 2.04 -21.13 -9.99
CA SER A 102 0.87 -20.25 -10.05
C SER A 102 1.04 -19.08 -11.02
N TRP A 103 2.27 -18.75 -11.45
CA TRP A 103 2.60 -17.67 -12.40
C TRP A 103 2.66 -18.14 -13.86
N ILE A 104 2.74 -19.45 -14.10
CA ILE A 104 2.85 -20.09 -15.44
C ILE A 104 1.45 -20.46 -15.96
N ARG A 105 0.52 -19.50 -15.93
CA ARG A 105 -0.86 -19.69 -16.39
C ARG A 105 -1.53 -18.36 -16.69
N ASN A 106 -2.54 -18.38 -17.55
CA ASN A 106 -3.35 -17.21 -17.83
C ASN A 106 -3.93 -16.66 -16.53
N LYS A 107 -3.79 -15.34 -16.34
CA LYS A 107 -4.28 -14.63 -15.16
C LYS A 107 -5.71 -14.16 -15.43
N ILE A 108 -6.55 -14.24 -14.39
CA ILE A 108 -7.90 -13.66 -14.35
C ILE A 108 -7.78 -12.29 -13.69
#